data_AF-A0A090IXS3-F1
#
_entry.id   AF-A0A090IXS3-F1
#
_cell.length_a   1.000
_cell.length_b   1.000
_cell.length_c   1.000
_cell.angle_alpha   90.00
_cell.angle_beta   90.00
_cell.angle_gamma   90.00
#
_symmetry.space_group_name_H-M   'P 1'
#
loop_
_entity.id
_entity.type
_entity.pdbx_description
1 polymer ?
#
loop_
_entity_poly.entity_id
_entity_poly.type
_entity_poly.pdbx_seq_one_letter_code
_entity_poly.pdbx_strand_id
1 'polypeptide(L)'
;MKDLIDRLFTLGLGIAAVSKEQADKIIDELVEKGNMAKTEATDIIDELMKKGKEAQEKWETTVEERINQAVQESKLVSRQEFEELKKRVEALEEKLLNKDNE
;
A
#
# COMPACT_ATOMS: atom_id res chain seq x y z
N MET A 1 -17.46 -21.74 12.88
CA MET A 1 -16.03 -21.82 12.51
C MET A 1 -15.75 -21.23 11.12
N LYS A 2 -16.47 -21.62 10.05
CA LYS A 2 -16.32 -20.99 8.72
C LYS A 2 -16.49 -19.47 8.75
N ASP A 3 -17.55 -18.96 9.38
CA ASP A 3 -17.79 -17.51 9.51
C ASP A 3 -16.64 -16.74 10.17
N LEU A 4 -15.92 -17.36 11.09
CA LEU A 4 -14.82 -16.71 11.81
C LEU A 4 -13.57 -16.63 10.92
N ILE A 5 -13.32 -17.68 10.13
CA ILE A 5 -12.24 -17.72 9.13
C ILE A 5 -12.56 -16.77 7.99
N ASP A 6 -13.80 -16.75 7.47
CA ASP A 6 -14.21 -15.85 6.40
C ASP A 6 -14.14 -14.38 6.86
N ARG A 7 -14.55 -14.08 8.10
CA ARG A 7 -14.37 -12.75 8.70
C ARG A 7 -12.89 -12.42 8.90
N LEU A 8 -12.06 -13.34 9.39
CA LEU A 8 -10.61 -13.16 9.51
C LEU A 8 -9.93 -12.94 8.16
N PHE A 9 -10.40 -13.61 7.11
CA PHE A 9 -9.90 -13.46 5.74
C PHE A 9 -10.30 -12.10 5.15
N THR A 10 -11.54 -11.65 5.42
CA THR A 10 -12.04 -10.33 5.00
C THR A 10 -11.34 -9.20 5.77
N LEU A 11 -11.03 -9.41 7.06
CA LEU A 11 -10.20 -8.52 7.88
C LEU A 11 -8.74 -8.48 7.38
N GLY A 12 -8.20 -9.63 6.93
CA GLY A 12 -6.86 -9.76 6.39
C GLY A 12 -6.62 -9.04 5.06
N LEU A 13 -7.69 -8.70 4.33
CA LEU A 13 -7.61 -7.96 3.06
C LEU A 13 -7.72 -6.43 3.23
N GLY A 14 -7.93 -5.93 4.44
CA GLY A 14 -7.92 -4.48 4.63
C GLY A 14 -8.33 -4.04 6.02
N ILE A 15 -7.33 -3.63 6.80
CA ILE A 15 -7.51 -2.77 7.98
C ILE A 15 -8.29 -1.49 7.61
N ALA A 16 -8.22 -1.06 6.34
CA ALA A 16 -8.98 0.06 5.79
C ALA A 16 -10.50 -0.17 5.69
N ALA A 17 -10.98 -1.41 5.75
CA ALA A 17 -12.42 -1.75 5.66
C ALA A 17 -13.10 -1.91 7.03
N VAL A 18 -12.33 -1.87 8.12
CA VAL A 18 -12.88 -1.97 9.48
C VAL A 18 -13.51 -0.63 9.86
N SER A 19 -14.84 -0.57 9.82
CA SER A 19 -15.58 0.57 10.33
C SER A 19 -15.66 0.52 11.86
N LYS A 20 -15.87 1.67 12.50
CA LYS A 20 -16.10 1.76 13.95
C LYS A 20 -17.20 0.80 14.42
N GLU A 21 -18.27 0.67 13.63
CA GLU A 21 -19.38 -0.23 13.91
C GLU A 21 -18.99 -1.72 13.88
N GLN A 22 -18.04 -2.11 13.03
CA GLN A 22 -17.51 -3.48 13.02
C GLN A 22 -16.60 -3.74 14.22
N ALA A 23 -15.80 -2.74 14.63
CA ALA A 23 -14.99 -2.84 15.85
C ALA A 23 -15.88 -3.01 17.09
N ASP A 24 -16.94 -2.19 17.21
CA ASP A 24 -17.91 -2.29 18.31
C ASP A 24 -18.57 -3.69 18.37
N LYS A 25 -18.95 -4.26 17.22
CA LYS A 25 -19.50 -5.64 17.15
C LYS A 25 -18.51 -6.69 17.63
N ILE A 26 -17.22 -6.54 17.32
CA ILE A 26 -16.19 -7.49 17.78
C ILE A 26 -15.97 -7.35 19.29
N ILE A 27 -15.98 -6.13 19.81
CA ILE A 27 -15.89 -5.87 21.26
C ILE A 27 -17.07 -6.53 21.97
N ASP A 28 -18.30 -6.33 21.49
CA ASP A 28 -19.49 -6.92 22.08
C ASP A 28 -19.45 -8.46 22.02
N GLU A 29 -18.99 -9.05 20.91
CA GLU A 29 -18.79 -10.50 20.81
C GLU A 29 -17.74 -11.03 21.80
N LEU A 30 -16.64 -10.29 22.04
CA LEU A 30 -15.59 -10.67 23.00
C LEU A 30 -16.09 -10.60 24.45
N VAL A 31 -16.91 -9.60 24.77
CA VAL A 31 -17.52 -9.44 26.10
C VAL A 31 -18.53 -10.57 26.35
N GLU A 32 -19.46 -10.80 25.41
CA GLU A 32 -20.53 -11.79 25.58
C GLU A 32 -20.03 -13.23 25.53
N LYS A 33 -19.15 -13.57 24.57
CA LYS A 33 -18.69 -14.96 24.38
C LYS A 33 -17.46 -15.30 25.21
N GLY A 34 -16.65 -14.29 25.57
CA GLY A 34 -15.39 -14.47 26.29
C GLY A 34 -15.49 -14.27 27.80
N ASN A 35 -16.64 -13.80 28.33
CA ASN A 35 -16.75 -13.27 29.70
C ASN A 35 -15.67 -12.22 30.00
N MET A 36 -15.28 -11.46 28.98
CA MET A 36 -14.23 -10.45 29.09
C MET A 36 -14.82 -9.12 29.54
N ALA A 37 -14.07 -8.35 30.33
CA ALA A 37 -14.48 -7.00 30.66
C ALA A 37 -14.46 -6.11 29.40
N LYS A 38 -15.46 -5.23 29.24
CA LYS A 38 -15.56 -4.34 28.07
C LYS A 38 -14.31 -3.49 27.84
N THR A 39 -13.65 -3.08 28.93
CA THR A 39 -12.40 -2.32 28.89
C THR A 39 -11.28 -3.14 28.26
N GLU A 40 -11.11 -4.39 28.68
CA GLU A 40 -10.07 -5.29 28.18
C GLU A 40 -10.29 -5.64 26.70
N ALA A 41 -11.55 -5.86 26.29
CA ALA A 41 -11.89 -6.09 24.88
C ALA A 41 -11.58 -4.86 24.01
N THR A 42 -11.86 -3.65 24.51
CA THR A 42 -11.53 -2.40 23.82
C THR A 42 -10.02 -2.23 23.66
N ASP A 43 -9.26 -2.45 24.74
CA ASP A 43 -7.81 -2.30 24.75
C ASP A 43 -7.13 -3.25 23.73
N ILE A 44 -7.60 -4.49 23.64
CA ILE A 44 -7.09 -5.48 22.67
C ILE A 44 -7.33 -5.02 21.22
N ILE A 45 -8.53 -4.52 20.93
CA ILE A 45 -8.89 -4.07 19.58
C ILE A 45 -8.09 -2.81 19.20
N ASP A 46 -7.93 -1.88 20.14
CA ASP A 46 -7.11 -0.69 19.92
C ASP A 46 -5.63 -1.03 19.68
N GLU A 47 -5.08 -1.99 20.44
CA GLU A 47 -3.71 -2.46 20.24
C GLU A 47 -3.54 -3.16 18.86
N LEU A 48 -4.51 -3.98 18.46
CA LEU A 48 -4.54 -4.62 17.14
C LEU A 48 -4.62 -3.60 16.01
N MET A 49 -5.48 -2.58 16.14
CA MET A 49 -5.57 -1.51 15.15
C MET A 49 -4.26 -0.73 15.04
N LYS A 50 -3.63 -0.42 16.17
CA LYS A 50 -2.34 0.29 16.21
C LYS A 50 -1.24 -0.52 15.51
N LYS A 51 -1.06 -1.79 15.91
CA LYS A 51 -0.08 -2.69 15.27
C LYS A 51 -0.38 -2.92 13.79
N GLY A 52 -1.66 -2.96 13.42
CA GLY A 52 -2.10 -3.05 12.04
C GLY A 52 -1.64 -1.86 11.21
N LYS A 53 -1.84 -0.64 11.70
CA LYS A 53 -1.37 0.59 11.04
C LYS A 53 0.16 0.60 10.87
N GLU A 54 0.90 0.28 11.93
CA GLU A 54 2.36 0.20 11.88
C GLU A 54 2.85 -0.85 10.87
N ALA A 55 2.18 -2.01 10.80
CA ALA A 55 2.49 -3.05 9.83
C ALA A 55 2.16 -2.62 8.39
N GLN A 56 1.07 -1.87 8.19
CA GLN A 56 0.69 -1.33 6.89
C GLN A 56 1.72 -0.32 6.38
N GLU A 57 2.13 0.65 7.20
CA GLU A 57 3.15 1.65 6.81
C GLU A 57 4.48 0.97 6.43
N LYS A 58 4.89 -0.03 7.21
CA LYS A 58 6.10 -0.81 6.92
C LYS A 58 5.96 -1.63 5.64
N TRP A 59 4.78 -2.20 5.39
CA TRP A 59 4.50 -2.92 4.15
C TRP A 59 4.59 -1.98 2.96
N GLU A 60 3.90 -0.84 3.01
CA GLU A 60 3.90 0.17 1.94
C GLU A 60 5.34 0.59 1.59
N THR A 61 6.15 0.91 2.60
CA THR A 61 7.58 1.24 2.42
C THR A 61 8.35 0.10 1.76
N THR A 62 8.15 -1.14 2.24
CA THR A 62 8.85 -2.32 1.69
C THR A 62 8.44 -2.58 0.24
N VAL A 63 7.17 -2.44 -0.08
CA VAL A 63 6.66 -2.64 -1.45
C VAL A 63 7.19 -1.56 -2.38
N GLU A 64 7.19 -0.30 -1.95
CA GLU A 64 7.76 0.80 -2.73
C GLU A 64 9.25 0.56 -3.00
N GLU A 65 10.04 0.17 -1.99
CA GLU A 65 11.45 -0.19 -2.14
C GLU A 65 11.63 -1.36 -3.13
N ARG A 66 10.81 -2.42 -3.01
CA ARG A 66 10.87 -3.58 -3.90
C ARG A 66 10.51 -3.24 -5.34
N ILE A 67 9.50 -2.41 -5.55
CA ILE A 67 9.10 -1.94 -6.89
C ILE A 67 10.22 -1.07 -7.47
N ASN A 68 10.76 -0.12 -6.69
CA ASN A 68 11.85 0.73 -7.13
C ASN A 68 13.11 -0.08 -7.47
N GLN A 69 13.48 -1.09 -6.66
CA GLN A 69 14.56 -2.02 -6.98
C GLN A 69 14.28 -2.80 -8.26
N ALA A 70 13.09 -3.36 -8.42
CA ALA A 70 12.72 -4.09 -9.62
C ALA A 70 12.76 -3.20 -10.87
N VAL A 71 12.34 -1.94 -10.77
CA VAL A 71 12.41 -0.96 -11.86
C VAL A 71 13.87 -0.63 -12.18
N GLN A 72 14.73 -0.40 -11.19
CA GLN A 72 16.16 -0.13 -11.40
C GLN A 72 16.92 -1.32 -11.98
N GLU A 73 16.59 -2.54 -11.55
CA GLU A 73 17.20 -3.78 -12.07
C GLU A 73 16.67 -4.15 -13.45
N SER A 74 15.42 -3.79 -13.74
CA SER A 74 14.91 -3.86 -15.10
C SER A 74 15.60 -2.80 -15.96
N LYS A 75 15.97 -3.13 -17.19
CA LYS A 75 16.47 -2.15 -18.16
C LYS A 75 15.36 -1.21 -18.67
N LEU A 76 14.36 -0.92 -17.85
CA LEU A 76 13.23 -0.06 -18.17
C LEU A 76 13.62 1.37 -17.83
N VAL A 77 13.50 2.23 -18.83
CA VAL A 77 13.69 3.67 -18.67
C VAL A 77 12.37 4.26 -18.17
N SER A 78 12.42 5.16 -17.20
CA SER A 78 11.21 5.87 -16.77
C SER A 78 10.64 6.70 -17.94
N ARG A 79 9.34 7.00 -17.88
CA ARG A 79 8.69 7.82 -18.91
C ARG A 79 9.34 9.21 -19.01
N GLN A 80 9.78 9.77 -17.89
CA GLN A 80 10.46 11.06 -17.84
C GLN A 80 11.81 11.01 -18.57
N GLU A 81 12.66 10.04 -18.23
CA GLU A 81 13.96 9.85 -18.88
C GLU A 81 13.83 9.62 -20.38
N PHE A 82 12.80 8.89 -20.82
CA PHE A 82 12.51 8.71 -22.24
C PHE A 82 12.15 10.04 -22.95
N GLU A 83 11.29 10.86 -22.36
CA GLU A 83 10.91 12.16 -22.96
C GLU A 83 12.08 13.16 -22.97
N GLU A 84 12.94 13.13 -21.95
CA GLU A 84 14.18 13.92 -21.93
C GLU A 84 15.14 13.50 -23.05
N LEU A 85 15.30 12.18 -23.27
CA LEU A 85 16.11 11.67 -24.36
C LEU A 85 15.50 12.05 -25.72
N LYS A 86 14.18 11.94 -25.87
CA LYS A 86 13.46 12.33 -27.09
C LYS A 86 13.69 13.80 -27.44
N LYS A 87 13.53 14.72 -26.48
CA LYS A 87 13.81 16.15 -26.69
C LYS A 87 15.25 16.42 -27.11
N ARG A 88 16.21 15.69 -26.52
CA ARG A 88 17.63 15.81 -26.91
C ARG A 88 17.85 15.33 -28.35
N VAL A 89 17.18 14.27 -28.76
CA VAL A 89 17.23 13.76 -30.14
C VAL A 89 16.63 14.78 -31.11
N GLU A 90 15.43 15.29 -30.83
CA GLU A 90 14.77 16.32 -31.65
C GLU A 90 15.67 17.57 -31.82
N ALA A 91 16.28 18.06 -30.73
CA ALA A 91 17.19 19.20 -30.78
C ALA A 91 18.49 18.93 -31.57
N LEU A 92 18.95 17.68 -31.64
CA LEU A 92 20.10 17.29 -32.45
C LEU A 92 19.72 17.16 -33.93
N GLU A 93 18.53 16.61 -34.21
CA GLU A 93 17.98 16.51 -35.57
C GLU A 93 17.77 17.89 -36.19
N GLU A 94 17.20 18.85 -35.45
CA GLU A 94 17.05 20.24 -35.90
C GLU A 94 18.41 20.90 -36.20
N LYS A 95 19.43 20.65 -35.37
CA LYS A 95 20.77 21.20 -35.58
C LYS A 95 21.44 20.62 -36.82
N LEU A 96 21.23 19.35 -37.12
CA LEU A 96 21.77 18.72 -38.34
C LEU A 96 21.06 19.27 -39.58
N LEU A 97 19.73 19.39 -39.55
CA LEU A 97 18.96 19.97 -40.65
C LEU A 97 19.36 21.42 -40.96
N ASN A 98 19.64 22.23 -39.94
CA ASN A 98 20.09 23.61 -40.15
C ASN A 98 21.53 23.68 -40.69
N LYS A 99 22.35 22.66 -40.44
CA LYS A 99 23.74 22.61 -40.89
C LYS A 99 23.90 22.12 -42.33
N ASP A 100 22.93 21.36 -42.83
CA ASP A 100 22.85 20.93 -44.25
C ASP A 100 22.24 22.00 -45.17
N ASN A 101 21.62 23.05 -44.59
CA ASN A 101 21.00 24.18 -45.30
C ASN A 101 21.91 25.43 -45.36
N GLU A 102 23.14 25.36 -44.83
CA GLU A 102 24.23 26.35 -45.00
C GLU A 102 25.25 25.86 -46.03
#